data_AF-D3D590-F1
#
_entry.id   AF-D3D590-F1
#
_cell.length_a   1.000
_cell.length_b   1.000
_cell.length_c   1.000
_cell.angle_alpha   90.00
_cell.angle_beta   90.00
_cell.angle_gamma   90.00
#
_symmetry.space_group_name_H-M   'P 1'
#
loop_
_entity.id
_entity.type
_entity.pdbx_description
1 polymer ?
#
loop_
_entity_poly.entity_id
_entity_poly.type
_entity_poly.pdbx_seq_one_letter_code
_entity_poly.pdbx_strand_id
1 'polypeptide(L)'
;MRLAVDTADDHVQLTSHSLEYTDRDHDDSPTTAHAPTAHPDQWCPVRPLQPTGASGGSPIVLDDLDPFREPGALEPARRLTAAEFRHWRAVFDEAWHLLVRDHPHRVDGVAGLLRSLVPLAAPAGVTSISASSLEAFGSVLLSTPTDSAQLAVTLIHEIQHSKLAAIDDLSPLVARRSPAVHYAPWRLDPRPVEGLLHGAFAFVAVAGYWYERSLIDEGGQALLAAYQFVWCRESVRGVVVTLEANETLTPAGRRLTAGIADQLRRWSGAAVPELAHRLGMLEVGDCRVRWRLRNLTPEPEVISSWARAWLRGDPYPPSGPPVCSVRAGTPSAAGGNRVDVARRLLAGETVDASGRARADVLLLTGRAEEAAAEYRRAVRADGNALAAWSGLMLSRLGTGGRSARGYSTRPETVRALWLAIRRASGDTPDLDALAAWIADVDDADTRRSRSPAVERPGRAGRAVVNPRTA
;
A
#
# COMPACT_ATOMS: atom_id res chain seq x y z
N MET A 1 -20.49 22.36 -1.35
CA MET A 1 -19.73 21.25 -0.76
C MET A 1 -18.24 21.58 -0.79
N ARG A 2 -17.72 22.16 0.31
CA ARG A 2 -16.29 22.07 0.60
C ARG A 2 -16.06 20.69 1.21
N LEU A 3 -15.01 20.02 0.76
CA LEU A 3 -14.57 18.73 1.28
C LEU A 3 -13.09 18.88 1.60
N ALA A 4 -12.75 18.86 2.89
CA ALA A 4 -11.40 18.90 3.39
C ALA A 4 -11.14 17.62 4.19
N VAL A 5 -9.97 17.03 3.99
CA VAL A 5 -9.52 15.87 4.77
C VAL A 5 -8.55 16.42 5.81
N ASP A 6 -8.96 16.42 7.07
CA ASP A 6 -8.06 16.68 8.18
C ASP A 6 -7.94 15.44 9.05
N THR A 7 -6.74 14.85 9.09
CA THR A 7 -6.53 13.68 9.93
C THR A 7 -6.40 14.06 11.40
N ALA A 8 -6.15 15.33 11.76
CA ALA A 8 -6.03 15.76 13.15
C ALA A 8 -7.38 15.86 13.86
N ASP A 9 -8.48 15.88 13.12
CA ASP A 9 -9.86 15.88 13.65
C ASP A 9 -10.70 14.67 13.19
N ASP A 10 -10.11 13.74 12.41
CA ASP A 10 -10.78 12.59 11.76
C ASP A 10 -12.11 12.91 11.03
N HIS A 11 -12.32 14.18 10.70
CA HIS A 11 -13.51 14.70 10.07
C HIS A 11 -13.24 14.98 8.59
N VAL A 12 -14.05 14.35 7.73
CA VAL A 12 -14.30 14.91 6.41
C VAL A 12 -15.36 15.99 6.60
N GLN A 13 -14.97 17.27 6.58
CA GLN A 13 -15.96 18.35 6.67
C GLN A 13 -16.79 18.37 5.38
N LEU A 14 -18.03 17.88 5.46
CA LEU A 14 -19.06 17.99 4.44
C LEU A 14 -19.94 19.20 4.77
N THR A 15 -19.67 20.35 4.15
CA THR A 15 -20.61 21.48 4.23
C THR A 15 -21.64 21.38 3.10
N SER A 16 -22.81 20.83 3.42
CA SER A 16 -24.05 21.00 2.65
C SER A 16 -24.94 22.04 3.33
N HIS A 17 -25.77 22.75 2.57
CA HIS A 17 -26.81 23.58 3.17
C HIS A 17 -27.96 22.68 3.64
N SER A 18 -28.18 22.72 4.95
CA SER A 18 -29.31 22.27 5.77
C SER A 18 -30.27 21.23 5.17
N LEU A 19 -30.25 20.02 5.74
CA LEU A 19 -31.45 19.20 5.92
C LEU A 19 -31.60 18.99 7.43
N GLU A 20 -32.60 19.66 8.01
CA GLU A 20 -33.00 19.46 9.40
C GLU A 20 -33.64 18.08 9.53
N TYR A 21 -33.06 17.24 10.39
CA TYR A 21 -33.65 15.98 10.82
C TYR A 21 -33.87 16.06 12.33
N THR A 22 -35.13 15.95 12.75
CA THR A 22 -35.53 15.89 14.16
C THR A 22 -35.57 14.43 14.61
N ASP A 23 -34.76 14.10 15.61
CA ASP A 23 -34.76 12.81 16.28
C ASP A 23 -35.85 12.73 17.37
N ARG A 24 -36.36 11.53 17.65
CA ARG A 24 -37.31 11.26 18.75
C ARG A 24 -36.76 10.15 19.64
N ASP A 25 -36.63 10.49 20.92
CA ASP A 25 -36.14 9.65 22.02
C ASP A 25 -36.81 8.28 22.13
N HIS A 26 -36.01 7.26 22.46
CA HIS A 26 -36.49 6.03 23.09
C HIS A 26 -35.60 5.57 24.26
N ASP A 27 -36.31 5.00 25.23
CA ASP A 27 -36.03 4.77 26.65
C ASP A 27 -35.13 3.54 26.91
N ASP A 28 -34.27 3.64 27.92
CA ASP A 28 -33.26 2.65 28.31
C ASP A 28 -33.70 1.90 29.58
N SER A 29 -33.59 0.56 29.58
CA SER A 29 -33.59 -0.24 30.81
C SER A 29 -32.73 -1.50 30.66
N PRO A 30 -31.89 -1.87 31.66
CA PRO A 30 -30.92 -2.95 31.51
C PRO A 30 -31.47 -4.29 32.04
N THR A 31 -31.09 -5.39 31.41
CA THR A 31 -31.39 -6.75 31.91
C THR A 31 -30.12 -7.60 32.00
N THR A 32 -29.94 -8.20 33.18
CA THR A 32 -28.79 -9.00 33.65
C THR A 32 -28.70 -10.41 33.05
N ALA A 33 -27.46 -10.91 32.99
CA ALA A 33 -27.03 -12.16 32.38
C ALA A 33 -27.35 -13.44 33.16
N HIS A 34 -27.66 -14.53 32.43
CA HIS A 34 -27.35 -15.92 32.81
C HIS A 34 -27.05 -16.75 31.55
N ALA A 35 -26.07 -17.65 31.63
CA ALA A 35 -25.69 -18.58 30.56
C ALA A 35 -25.99 -20.03 30.94
N PRO A 36 -26.47 -20.86 30.00
CA PRO A 36 -26.20 -22.29 30.03
C PRO A 36 -25.69 -22.84 28.68
N THR A 37 -25.02 -23.99 28.79
CA THR A 37 -24.41 -24.82 27.75
C THR A 37 -25.41 -25.27 26.68
N ALA A 38 -25.05 -25.10 25.40
CA ALA A 38 -25.97 -25.16 24.27
C ALA A 38 -26.31 -26.58 23.76
N HIS A 39 -27.61 -26.84 23.65
CA HIS A 39 -28.21 -27.81 22.71
C HIS A 39 -28.45 -27.13 21.34
N PRO A 40 -28.49 -27.86 20.21
CA PRO A 40 -28.57 -27.28 18.86
C PRO A 40 -29.85 -26.47 18.54
N ASP A 41 -30.88 -26.53 19.40
CA ASP A 41 -32.17 -25.84 19.21
C ASP A 41 -32.41 -24.64 20.16
N GLN A 42 -31.37 -24.13 20.84
CA GLN A 42 -31.52 -23.02 21.79
C GLN A 42 -31.19 -21.66 21.17
N TRP A 43 -32.07 -20.68 21.40
CA TRP A 43 -31.81 -19.28 21.05
C TRP A 43 -30.53 -18.77 21.71
N CYS A 44 -29.77 -17.99 20.96
CA CYS A 44 -28.44 -17.57 21.31
C CYS A 44 -28.32 -16.05 21.13
N PRO A 45 -28.03 -15.27 22.18
CA PRO A 45 -27.88 -13.83 22.04
C PRO A 45 -26.62 -13.47 21.26
N VAL A 46 -26.71 -12.40 20.46
CA VAL A 46 -25.54 -11.66 19.97
C VAL A 46 -24.78 -11.06 21.16
N ARG A 47 -23.46 -10.96 21.06
CA ARG A 47 -22.62 -10.62 22.20
C ARG A 47 -22.26 -9.14 22.16
N PRO A 48 -22.68 -8.32 23.15
CA PRO A 48 -22.33 -6.91 23.17
C PRO A 48 -20.86 -6.71 23.53
N LEU A 49 -20.26 -5.69 22.94
CA LEU A 49 -19.01 -5.07 23.33
C LEU A 49 -19.37 -3.72 23.96
N GLN A 50 -18.90 -3.47 25.19
CA GLN A 50 -19.23 -2.25 25.93
C GLN A 50 -18.03 -1.31 25.92
N PRO A 51 -17.90 -0.45 24.89
CA PRO A 51 -16.86 0.58 24.88
C PRO A 51 -17.04 1.51 26.09
N THR A 52 -15.98 1.75 26.85
CA THR A 52 -16.01 2.71 27.96
C THR A 52 -15.30 4.01 27.55
N GLY A 53 -15.81 5.16 28.02
CA GLY A 53 -15.13 6.45 27.85
C GLY A 53 -15.45 7.25 26.57
N ALA A 54 -16.35 6.78 25.71
CA ALA A 54 -16.91 7.58 24.61
C ALA A 54 -18.36 7.99 24.94
N SER A 55 -18.68 9.28 24.82
CA SER A 55 -20.03 9.80 25.06
C SER A 55 -20.96 9.49 23.89
N GLY A 56 -22.07 8.80 24.13
CA GLY A 56 -23.22 8.75 23.22
C GLY A 56 -23.17 7.72 22.07
N GLY A 57 -22.39 6.63 22.18
CA GLY A 57 -22.33 5.59 21.15
C GLY A 57 -23.48 4.58 21.22
N SER A 58 -24.00 4.15 20.06
CA SER A 58 -24.85 2.96 19.96
C SER A 58 -24.10 1.70 20.45
N PRO A 59 -24.80 0.68 20.98
CA PRO A 59 -24.15 -0.56 21.39
C PRO A 59 -23.42 -1.20 20.21
N ILE A 60 -22.15 -1.56 20.42
CA ILE A 60 -21.35 -2.32 19.47
C ILE A 60 -21.54 -3.80 19.78
N VAL A 61 -21.71 -4.63 18.76
CA VAL A 61 -21.86 -6.08 18.92
C VAL A 61 -20.72 -6.84 18.27
N LEU A 62 -20.36 -7.98 18.84
CA LEU A 62 -19.58 -9.01 18.16
C LEU A 62 -20.58 -10.03 17.59
N ASP A 63 -20.68 -10.06 16.27
CA ASP A 63 -21.60 -10.92 15.54
C ASP A 63 -20.89 -12.18 15.04
N ASP A 64 -21.05 -13.26 15.80
CA ASP A 64 -20.59 -14.60 15.49
C ASP A 64 -21.74 -15.58 15.18
N LEU A 65 -22.91 -15.04 14.82
CA LEU A 65 -24.18 -15.76 14.72
C LEU A 65 -24.92 -15.57 13.39
N ASP A 66 -25.00 -14.36 12.85
CA ASP A 66 -25.92 -14.06 11.74
C ASP A 66 -25.53 -14.83 10.46
N PRO A 67 -26.39 -15.67 9.89
CA PRO A 67 -26.06 -16.51 8.73
C PRO A 67 -25.78 -15.70 7.44
N PHE A 68 -26.12 -14.42 7.40
CA PHE A 68 -25.91 -13.51 6.28
C PHE A 68 -24.82 -12.46 6.57
N ARG A 69 -23.96 -12.68 7.57
CA ARG A 69 -22.79 -11.82 7.88
C ARG A 69 -21.63 -11.94 6.89
N GLU A 70 -21.85 -12.53 5.72
CA GLU A 70 -20.86 -12.86 4.69
C GLU A 70 -20.78 -11.76 3.61
N PRO A 71 -19.70 -10.94 3.54
CA PRO A 71 -19.50 -10.03 2.44
C PRO A 71 -18.74 -10.75 1.32
N GLY A 72 -19.46 -11.56 0.55
CA GLY A 72 -18.94 -12.19 -0.66
C GLY A 72 -17.95 -13.32 -0.38
N ALA A 73 -16.64 -13.10 -0.63
CA ALA A 73 -15.64 -14.17 -0.69
C ALA A 73 -14.88 -14.45 0.62
N LEU A 74 -15.27 -13.81 1.72
CA LEU A 74 -14.65 -13.99 3.04
C LEU A 74 -15.52 -14.88 3.92
N GLU A 75 -14.91 -15.96 4.41
CA GLU A 75 -15.58 -16.95 5.26
C GLU A 75 -15.66 -16.44 6.72
N PRO A 76 -16.86 -16.26 7.29
CA PRO A 76 -17.00 -15.93 8.70
C PRO A 76 -16.51 -17.09 9.57
N ALA A 77 -16.01 -16.76 10.75
CA ALA A 77 -15.69 -17.77 11.74
C ALA A 77 -16.96 -18.50 12.19
N ARG A 78 -16.80 -19.76 12.61
CA ARG A 78 -17.82 -20.42 13.45
C ARG A 78 -18.09 -19.57 14.69
N ARG A 79 -19.21 -19.85 15.36
CA ARG A 79 -19.48 -19.24 16.65
C ARG A 79 -18.29 -19.41 17.59
N LEU A 80 -17.90 -18.32 18.24
CA LEU A 80 -16.74 -18.32 19.12
C LEU A 80 -17.07 -19.07 20.42
N THR A 81 -16.11 -19.86 20.88
CA THR A 81 -16.12 -20.40 22.25
C THR A 81 -16.08 -19.26 23.27
N ALA A 82 -16.44 -19.56 24.52
CA ALA A 82 -16.38 -18.55 25.58
C ALA A 82 -14.95 -18.01 25.81
N ALA A 83 -13.91 -18.82 25.57
CA ALA A 83 -12.53 -18.38 25.70
C ALA A 83 -12.11 -17.44 24.56
N GLU A 84 -12.44 -17.78 23.31
CA GLU A 84 -12.20 -16.92 22.16
C GLU A 84 -12.93 -15.57 22.30
N PHE A 85 -14.20 -15.59 22.73
CA PHE A 85 -14.94 -14.35 22.96
C PHE A 85 -14.33 -13.49 24.09
N ARG A 86 -13.88 -14.09 25.19
CA ARG A 86 -13.18 -13.35 26.25
C ARG A 86 -11.91 -12.68 25.74
N HIS A 87 -11.16 -13.35 24.87
CA HIS A 87 -9.98 -12.78 24.24
C HIS A 87 -10.34 -11.61 23.34
N TRP A 88 -11.33 -11.78 22.45
CA TRP A 88 -11.85 -10.70 21.60
C TRP A 88 -12.28 -9.47 22.38
N ARG A 89 -13.04 -9.68 23.46
CA ARG A 89 -13.48 -8.59 24.34
C ARG A 89 -12.28 -7.90 25.00
N ALA A 90 -11.33 -8.64 25.55
CA ALA A 90 -10.16 -8.05 26.19
C ALA A 90 -9.32 -7.21 25.20
N VAL A 91 -9.09 -7.72 23.98
CA VAL A 91 -8.34 -7.00 22.95
C VAL A 91 -9.12 -5.77 22.46
N PHE A 92 -10.45 -5.89 22.31
CA PHE A 92 -11.32 -4.77 21.96
C PHE A 92 -11.31 -3.68 23.03
N ASP A 93 -11.49 -4.03 24.29
CA ASP A 93 -11.52 -3.07 25.40
C ASP A 93 -10.19 -2.32 25.48
N GLU A 94 -9.05 -3.02 25.36
CA GLU A 94 -7.73 -2.38 25.35
C GLU A 94 -7.53 -1.50 24.12
N ALA A 95 -7.92 -1.94 22.92
CA ALA A 95 -7.87 -1.14 21.71
C ALA A 95 -8.72 0.13 21.82
N TRP A 96 -9.92 0.01 22.40
CA TRP A 96 -10.82 1.13 22.64
C TRP A 96 -10.21 2.12 23.62
N HIS A 97 -9.62 1.64 24.71
CA HIS A 97 -8.91 2.49 25.67
C HIS A 97 -7.73 3.23 25.04
N LEU A 98 -6.96 2.57 24.16
CA LEU A 98 -5.89 3.23 23.40
C LEU A 98 -6.44 4.35 22.51
N LEU A 99 -7.53 4.11 21.79
CA LEU A 99 -8.16 5.10 20.93
C LEU A 99 -8.69 6.31 21.73
N VAL A 100 -9.41 6.07 22.83
CA VAL A 100 -9.95 7.15 23.68
C VAL A 100 -8.82 7.98 24.30
N ARG A 101 -7.77 7.33 24.80
CA ARG A 101 -6.67 8.01 25.50
C ARG A 101 -5.76 8.79 24.56
N ASP A 102 -5.32 8.15 23.48
CA ASP A 102 -4.24 8.68 22.63
C ASP A 102 -4.76 9.34 21.35
N HIS A 103 -5.99 9.02 20.93
CA HIS A 103 -6.56 9.45 19.66
C HIS A 103 -8.02 9.94 19.78
N PRO A 104 -8.34 10.86 20.71
CA PRO A 104 -9.72 11.23 21.03
C PRO A 104 -10.49 11.79 19.82
N HIS A 105 -9.82 12.48 18.90
CA HIS A 105 -10.46 12.97 17.68
C HIS A 105 -10.82 11.85 16.67
N ARG A 106 -10.10 10.72 16.70
CA ARG A 106 -10.36 9.56 15.83
C ARG A 106 -11.44 8.65 16.41
N VAL A 107 -11.50 8.53 17.73
CA VAL A 107 -12.44 7.63 18.37
C VAL A 107 -13.89 8.06 18.12
N ASP A 108 -14.17 9.35 18.00
CA ASP A 108 -15.52 9.86 17.68
C ASP A 108 -16.01 9.36 16.32
N GLY A 109 -15.12 9.35 15.31
CA GLY A 109 -15.41 8.81 13.99
C GLY A 109 -15.68 7.30 14.01
N VAL A 110 -14.92 6.56 14.84
CA VAL A 110 -15.12 5.11 15.02
C VAL A 110 -16.42 4.84 15.79
N ALA A 111 -16.66 5.52 16.91
CA ALA A 111 -17.86 5.36 17.74
C ALA A 111 -19.15 5.76 17.01
N GLY A 112 -19.09 6.80 16.19
CA GLY A 112 -20.23 7.25 15.40
C GLY A 112 -20.71 6.21 14.38
N LEU A 113 -19.79 5.37 13.86
CA LEU A 113 -20.07 4.49 12.72
C LEU A 113 -20.02 2.99 13.02
N LEU A 114 -19.17 2.56 13.96
CA LEU A 114 -19.02 1.15 14.28
C LEU A 114 -20.29 0.61 14.94
N ARG A 115 -20.83 -0.49 14.40
CA ARG A 115 -22.03 -1.17 14.91
C ARG A 115 -21.76 -2.64 15.19
N SER A 116 -20.99 -3.31 14.33
CA SER A 116 -20.66 -4.72 14.53
C SER A 116 -19.22 -5.07 14.18
N LEU A 117 -18.66 -6.01 14.93
CA LEU A 117 -17.45 -6.76 14.60
C LEU A 117 -17.83 -8.18 14.20
N VAL A 118 -17.46 -8.60 12.99
CA VAL A 118 -17.71 -9.95 12.50
C VAL A 118 -16.39 -10.72 12.45
N PRO A 119 -16.19 -11.74 13.30
CA PRO A 119 -14.99 -12.56 13.26
C PRO A 119 -14.90 -13.36 11.95
N LEU A 120 -13.75 -13.31 11.28
CA LEU A 120 -13.46 -14.10 10.09
C LEU A 120 -12.65 -15.35 10.42
N ALA A 121 -12.86 -16.42 9.65
CA ALA A 121 -11.97 -17.57 9.66
C ALA A 121 -10.65 -17.18 9.00
N ALA A 122 -9.54 -17.25 9.74
CA ALA A 122 -8.22 -16.97 9.17
C ALA A 122 -7.72 -18.17 8.34
N PRO A 123 -7.42 -17.99 7.04
CA PRO A 123 -6.71 -19.01 6.28
C PRO A 123 -5.32 -19.26 6.86
N ALA A 124 -4.84 -20.51 6.78
CA ALA A 124 -3.53 -20.88 7.31
C ALA A 124 -2.41 -19.99 6.72
N GLY A 125 -1.61 -19.36 7.60
CA GLY A 125 -0.48 -18.51 7.21
C GLY A 125 -0.83 -17.06 6.87
N VAL A 126 -2.10 -16.63 7.03
CA VAL A 126 -2.49 -15.21 6.94
C VAL A 126 -2.57 -14.61 8.35
N THR A 127 -1.82 -13.54 8.58
CA THR A 127 -1.65 -12.94 9.91
C THR A 127 -2.70 -11.90 10.27
N SER A 128 -3.33 -11.26 9.28
CA SER A 128 -4.47 -10.36 9.48
C SER A 128 -5.25 -10.20 8.17
N ILE A 129 -6.57 -10.32 8.24
CA ILE A 129 -7.51 -9.96 7.18
C ILE A 129 -8.56 -9.06 7.82
N SER A 130 -8.83 -7.92 7.20
CA SER A 130 -10.00 -7.10 7.49
C SER A 130 -10.71 -6.68 6.22
N ALA A 131 -11.99 -6.38 6.37
CA ALA A 131 -12.83 -5.81 5.34
C ALA A 131 -13.99 -5.05 5.97
N SER A 132 -14.55 -4.15 5.19
CA SER A 132 -15.79 -3.42 5.46
C SER A 132 -16.75 -3.67 4.30
N SER A 133 -18.05 -3.66 4.60
CA SER A 133 -19.09 -3.83 3.60
C SER A 133 -19.91 -2.55 3.46
N LEU A 134 -20.15 -2.16 2.22
CA LEU A 134 -21.11 -1.12 1.87
C LEU A 134 -22.55 -1.51 2.22
N GLU A 135 -22.87 -2.79 2.05
CA GLU A 135 -24.22 -3.34 2.27
C GLU A 135 -24.52 -3.54 3.77
N ALA A 136 -23.46 -3.61 4.59
CA ALA A 136 -23.55 -3.65 6.05
C ALA A 136 -22.77 -2.48 6.66
N PHE A 137 -23.25 -1.25 6.40
CA PHE A 137 -22.61 -0.02 6.84
C PHE A 137 -22.37 -0.01 8.36
N GLY A 138 -21.13 0.25 8.77
CA GLY A 138 -20.73 0.19 10.18
C GLY A 138 -20.31 -1.20 10.68
N SER A 139 -20.34 -2.22 9.81
CA SER A 139 -19.78 -3.53 10.09
C SER A 139 -18.31 -3.62 9.69
N VAL A 140 -17.49 -4.11 10.61
CA VAL A 140 -16.07 -4.41 10.37
C VAL A 140 -15.85 -5.91 10.52
N LEU A 141 -15.38 -6.52 9.46
CA LEU A 141 -15.05 -7.93 9.43
C LEU A 141 -13.56 -8.09 9.58
N LEU A 142 -13.11 -8.96 10.47
CA LEU A 142 -11.70 -9.16 10.69
C LEU A 142 -11.38 -10.53 11.30
N SER A 143 -10.23 -11.09 10.93
CA SER A 143 -9.64 -12.22 11.64
C SER A 143 -9.30 -11.83 13.07
N THR A 144 -9.17 -12.82 13.97
CA THR A 144 -8.76 -12.58 15.36
C THR A 144 -7.51 -11.68 15.42
N PRO A 145 -7.61 -10.48 16.03
CA PRO A 145 -6.49 -9.56 16.10
C PRO A 145 -5.35 -10.14 16.94
N THR A 146 -4.10 -9.86 16.56
CA THR A 146 -2.92 -10.32 17.31
C THR A 146 -2.71 -9.55 18.60
N ASP A 147 -3.05 -8.27 18.58
CA ASP A 147 -2.89 -7.33 19.69
C ASP A 147 -3.84 -6.12 19.51
N SER A 148 -3.97 -5.34 20.58
CA SER A 148 -4.88 -4.19 20.66
C SER A 148 -4.46 -3.01 19.78
N ALA A 149 -3.16 -2.78 19.57
CA ALA A 149 -2.67 -1.73 18.69
C ALA A 149 -3.02 -2.02 17.21
N GLN A 150 -2.90 -3.28 16.79
CA GLN A 150 -3.33 -3.74 15.46
C GLN A 150 -4.85 -3.65 15.30
N LEU A 151 -5.62 -3.97 16.34
CA LEU A 151 -7.06 -3.77 16.29
C LEU A 151 -7.42 -2.28 16.16
N ALA A 152 -6.82 -1.40 16.95
CA ALA A 152 -7.06 0.04 16.90
C ALA A 152 -6.83 0.62 15.50
N VAL A 153 -5.69 0.32 14.87
CA VAL A 153 -5.40 0.79 13.50
C VAL A 153 -6.33 0.16 12.46
N THR A 154 -6.75 -1.09 12.66
CA THR A 154 -7.71 -1.77 11.77
C THR A 154 -9.09 -1.12 11.84
N LEU A 155 -9.58 -0.79 13.03
CA LEU A 155 -10.86 -0.08 13.19
C LEU A 155 -10.82 1.29 12.51
N ILE A 156 -9.74 2.06 12.70
CA ILE A 156 -9.56 3.34 11.98
C ILE A 156 -9.62 3.10 10.47
N HIS A 157 -8.88 2.10 9.96
CA HIS A 157 -8.81 1.78 8.53
C HIS A 157 -10.19 1.45 7.93
N GLU A 158 -10.91 0.51 8.53
CA GLU A 158 -12.17 0.01 7.99
C GLU A 158 -13.31 1.03 8.13
N ILE A 159 -13.27 1.86 9.17
CA ILE A 159 -14.21 2.98 9.30
C ILE A 159 -13.95 4.04 8.23
N GLN A 160 -12.70 4.30 7.82
CA GLN A 160 -12.45 5.20 6.68
C GLN A 160 -13.03 4.63 5.38
N HIS A 161 -12.93 3.33 5.15
CA HIS A 161 -13.60 2.71 4.01
C HIS A 161 -15.11 2.91 4.06
N SER A 162 -15.74 2.70 5.22
CA SER A 162 -17.17 2.95 5.41
C SER A 162 -17.54 4.42 5.13
N LYS A 163 -16.82 5.38 5.74
CA LYS A 163 -17.00 6.83 5.51
C LYS A 163 -16.94 7.17 4.03
N LEU A 164 -15.90 6.73 3.34
CA LEU A 164 -15.72 7.05 1.93
C LEU A 164 -16.81 6.45 1.07
N ALA A 165 -17.23 5.23 1.39
CA ALA A 165 -18.22 4.54 0.61
C ALA A 165 -19.61 5.21 0.74
N ALA A 166 -19.96 5.74 1.91
CA ALA A 166 -21.13 6.60 2.07
C ALA A 166 -20.99 7.95 1.31
N ILE A 167 -19.79 8.55 1.30
CA ILE A 167 -19.54 9.76 0.52
C ILE A 167 -19.70 9.50 -0.99
N ASP A 168 -19.19 8.38 -1.48
CA ASP A 168 -19.27 7.99 -2.89
C ASP A 168 -20.70 7.69 -3.34
N ASP A 169 -21.52 7.11 -2.45
CA ASP A 169 -22.95 6.89 -2.69
C ASP A 169 -23.73 8.21 -2.84
N LEU A 170 -23.42 9.20 -2.00
CA LEU A 170 -24.07 10.53 -2.05
C LEU A 170 -23.54 11.42 -3.18
N SER A 171 -22.24 11.32 -3.49
CA SER A 171 -21.56 12.16 -4.46
C SER A 171 -20.46 11.36 -5.14
N PRO A 172 -20.74 10.74 -6.30
CA PRO A 172 -19.79 9.88 -7.00
C PRO A 172 -18.42 10.55 -7.15
N LEU A 173 -17.37 9.85 -6.74
CA LEU A 173 -15.99 10.33 -6.74
C LEU A 173 -15.28 9.99 -8.04
N VAL A 174 -15.78 8.99 -8.77
CA VAL A 174 -15.29 8.58 -10.09
C VAL A 174 -16.44 8.59 -11.09
N ALA A 175 -16.25 9.29 -12.21
CA ALA A 175 -17.30 9.59 -13.18
C ALA A 175 -17.72 8.35 -14.00
N ARG A 176 -16.76 7.47 -14.30
CA ARG A 176 -16.97 6.25 -15.10
C ARG A 176 -16.01 5.18 -14.64
N ARG A 177 -16.54 3.97 -14.40
CA ARG A 177 -15.70 2.78 -14.22
C ARG A 177 -14.83 2.59 -15.45
N SER A 178 -13.52 2.56 -15.22
CA SER A 178 -12.53 2.32 -16.27
C SER A 178 -11.95 0.90 -16.11
N PRO A 179 -11.72 0.16 -17.21
CA PRO A 179 -10.97 -1.09 -17.12
C PRO A 179 -9.48 -0.86 -16.83
N ALA A 180 -9.02 0.40 -16.83
CA ALA A 180 -7.66 0.75 -16.46
C ALA A 180 -7.38 0.38 -15.00
N VAL A 181 -6.24 -0.26 -14.79
CA VAL A 181 -5.77 -0.69 -13.48
C VAL A 181 -4.39 -0.13 -13.18
N HIS A 182 -4.13 0.08 -11.91
CA HIS A 182 -3.00 0.84 -11.41
C HIS A 182 -2.30 0.10 -10.27
N TYR A 183 -1.08 0.56 -9.96
CA TYR A 183 -0.32 0.11 -8.81
C TYR A 183 -0.94 0.62 -7.50
N ALA A 184 -1.19 -0.30 -6.57
CA ALA A 184 -1.60 -0.01 -5.19
C ALA A 184 -0.49 -0.47 -4.23
N PRO A 185 0.07 0.38 -3.35
CA PRO A 185 1.17 -0.01 -2.47
C PRO A 185 0.84 -1.13 -1.46
N TRP A 186 -0.44 -1.24 -1.09
CA TRP A 186 -0.96 -2.13 -0.06
C TRP A 186 -1.29 -3.54 -0.58
N ARG A 187 -1.37 -3.71 -1.90
CA ARG A 187 -1.83 -4.93 -2.57
C ARG A 187 -0.97 -5.24 -3.79
N LEU A 188 -0.73 -6.51 -4.06
CA LEU A 188 0.04 -6.95 -5.22
C LEU A 188 -0.82 -7.14 -6.47
N ASP A 189 -2.15 -7.12 -6.40
CA ASP A 189 -3.01 -7.09 -7.59
C ASP A 189 -3.20 -5.66 -8.13
N PRO A 190 -3.30 -5.47 -9.47
CA PRO A 190 -3.66 -4.17 -10.05
C PRO A 190 -5.07 -3.75 -9.63
N ARG A 191 -5.25 -2.46 -9.32
CA ARG A 191 -6.51 -1.92 -8.79
C ARG A 191 -7.11 -0.87 -9.72
N PRO A 192 -8.45 -0.83 -9.87
CA PRO A 192 -9.09 0.29 -10.55
C PRO A 192 -8.94 1.58 -9.71
N VAL A 193 -9.21 2.73 -10.31
CA VAL A 193 -9.00 4.04 -9.68
C VAL A 193 -9.83 4.23 -8.41
N GLU A 194 -11.06 3.68 -8.36
CA GLU A 194 -11.91 3.65 -7.17
C GLU A 194 -11.20 2.95 -6.02
N GLY A 195 -10.60 1.79 -6.32
CA GLY A 195 -9.84 1.01 -5.34
C GLY A 195 -8.59 1.73 -4.83
N LEU A 196 -7.95 2.58 -5.67
CA LEU A 196 -6.86 3.44 -5.24
C LEU A 196 -7.33 4.58 -4.34
N LEU A 197 -8.46 5.21 -4.66
CA LEU A 197 -9.02 6.30 -3.87
C LEU A 197 -9.41 5.82 -2.47
N HIS A 198 -10.08 4.66 -2.38
CA HIS A 198 -10.38 4.00 -1.11
C HIS A 198 -9.12 3.71 -0.30
N GLY A 199 -8.10 3.12 -0.93
CA GLY A 199 -6.83 2.85 -0.27
C GLY A 199 -6.15 4.13 0.23
N ALA A 200 -6.04 5.17 -0.59
CA ALA A 200 -5.43 6.43 -0.21
C ALA A 200 -6.12 7.11 0.97
N PHE A 201 -7.46 7.08 0.98
CA PHE A 201 -8.26 7.66 2.06
C PHE A 201 -8.13 6.90 3.39
N ALA A 202 -8.13 5.56 3.35
CA ALA A 202 -7.89 4.78 4.57
C ALA A 202 -6.45 4.92 5.08
N PHE A 203 -5.46 4.82 4.19
CA PHE A 203 -4.06 4.85 4.60
C PHE A 203 -3.55 6.24 4.99
N VAL A 204 -4.20 7.34 4.58
CA VAL A 204 -3.84 8.66 5.12
C VAL A 204 -4.26 8.76 6.60
N ALA A 205 -5.39 8.18 7.01
CA ALA A 205 -5.76 8.12 8.43
C ALA A 205 -4.84 7.19 9.22
N VAL A 206 -4.46 6.04 8.64
CA VAL A 206 -3.46 5.13 9.25
C VAL A 206 -2.11 5.83 9.42
N ALA A 207 -1.67 6.63 8.44
CA ALA A 207 -0.47 7.45 8.59
C ALA A 207 -0.60 8.43 9.75
N GLY A 208 -1.76 9.08 9.93
CA GLY A 208 -2.03 9.98 11.06
C GLY A 208 -1.93 9.28 12.42
N TYR A 209 -2.51 8.08 12.55
CA TYR A 209 -2.37 7.25 13.74
C TYR A 209 -0.89 6.97 14.06
N TRP A 210 -0.12 6.47 13.08
CA TRP A 210 1.28 6.14 13.29
C TRP A 210 2.15 7.38 13.54
N TYR A 211 1.79 8.52 12.97
CA TYR A 211 2.45 9.79 13.26
C TYR A 211 2.29 10.15 14.74
N GLU A 212 1.07 10.14 15.27
CA GLU A 212 0.80 10.42 16.69
C GLU A 212 1.48 9.42 17.61
N ARG A 213 1.42 8.12 17.28
CA ARG A 213 2.14 7.08 18.02
C ARG A 213 3.65 7.32 18.03
N SER A 214 4.24 7.78 16.93
CA SER A 214 5.67 8.10 16.87
C SER A 214 6.09 9.27 17.77
N LEU A 215 5.14 10.10 18.20
CA LEU A 215 5.38 11.22 19.13
C LEU A 215 5.16 10.84 20.59
N ILE A 216 4.34 9.83 20.86
CA ILE A 216 3.91 9.43 22.21
C ILE A 216 4.68 8.21 22.72
N ASP A 217 4.99 7.25 21.83
CA ASP A 217 5.70 6.03 22.19
C ASP A 217 7.18 6.27 22.46
N GLU A 218 7.80 5.32 23.16
CA GLU A 218 9.23 5.34 23.49
C GLU A 218 9.98 4.14 22.89
N GLY A 219 11.31 4.27 22.78
CA GLY A 219 12.21 3.18 22.39
C GLY A 219 11.87 2.53 21.04
N GLY A 220 11.85 1.20 21.02
CA GLY A 220 11.57 0.41 19.81
C GLY A 220 10.14 0.62 19.26
N GLN A 221 9.17 0.94 20.12
CA GLN A 221 7.79 1.21 19.69
C GLN A 221 7.69 2.55 18.95
N ALA A 222 8.39 3.58 19.42
CA ALA A 222 8.50 4.86 18.71
C ALA A 222 9.12 4.68 17.32
N LEU A 223 10.18 3.86 17.22
CA LEU A 223 10.85 3.55 15.95
C LEU A 223 9.93 2.77 15.00
N LEU A 224 9.16 1.80 15.51
CA LEU A 224 8.19 1.05 14.75
C LEU A 224 7.06 1.96 14.22
N ALA A 225 6.52 2.84 15.07
CA ALA A 225 5.49 3.79 14.68
C ALA A 225 6.01 4.77 13.61
N ALA A 226 7.21 5.33 13.81
CA ALA A 226 7.89 6.18 12.84
C ALA A 226 8.11 5.49 11.48
N TYR A 227 8.46 4.19 11.50
CA TYR A 227 8.63 3.37 10.30
C TYR A 227 7.30 3.20 9.55
N GLN A 228 6.23 2.83 10.27
CA GLN A 228 4.89 2.66 9.71
C GLN A 228 4.36 3.98 9.14
N PHE A 229 4.60 5.10 9.82
CA PHE A 229 4.24 6.43 9.35
C PHE A 229 4.90 6.75 8.01
N VAL A 230 6.21 6.52 7.87
CA VAL A 230 6.92 6.75 6.60
C VAL A 230 6.38 5.87 5.50
N TRP A 231 6.23 4.56 5.76
CA TRP A 231 5.68 3.65 4.76
C TRP A 231 4.29 4.08 4.29
N CYS A 232 3.36 4.40 5.20
CA CYS A 232 2.02 4.85 4.86
C CYS A 232 2.05 6.17 4.08
N ARG A 233 2.72 7.20 4.63
CA ARG A 233 2.79 8.55 4.05
C ARG A 233 3.31 8.52 2.61
N GLU A 234 4.41 7.81 2.38
CA GLU A 234 5.06 7.78 1.07
C GLU A 234 4.30 6.89 0.07
N SER A 235 3.66 5.83 0.56
CA SER A 235 2.74 5.02 -0.24
C SER A 235 1.52 5.84 -0.70
N VAL A 236 0.86 6.59 0.20
CA VAL A 236 -0.27 7.46 -0.18
C VAL A 236 0.21 8.55 -1.15
N ARG A 237 1.39 9.14 -0.93
CA ARG A 237 1.97 10.14 -1.83
C ARG A 237 2.11 9.63 -3.26
N GLY A 238 2.61 8.40 -3.44
CA GLY A 238 2.70 7.78 -4.78
C GLY A 238 1.33 7.56 -5.43
N VAL A 239 0.32 7.18 -4.66
CA VAL A 239 -1.05 7.01 -5.15
C VAL A 239 -1.69 8.35 -5.54
N VAL A 240 -1.48 9.41 -4.74
CA VAL A 240 -1.98 10.77 -5.05
C VAL A 240 -1.51 11.24 -6.41
N VAL A 241 -0.23 11.06 -6.76
CA VAL A 241 0.29 11.40 -8.10
C VAL A 241 -0.48 10.68 -9.21
N THR A 242 -0.86 9.42 -8.98
CA THR A 242 -1.65 8.64 -9.94
C THR A 242 -3.10 9.15 -10.03
N LEU A 243 -3.70 9.51 -8.89
CA LEU A 243 -5.07 10.03 -8.81
C LEU A 243 -5.18 11.41 -9.47
N GLU A 244 -4.23 12.32 -9.23
CA GLU A 244 -4.20 13.66 -9.82
C GLU A 244 -4.07 13.63 -11.35
N ALA A 245 -3.33 12.65 -11.88
CA ALA A 245 -3.19 12.44 -13.32
C ALA A 245 -4.41 11.74 -13.96
N ASN A 246 -5.38 11.27 -13.16
CA ASN A 246 -6.50 10.49 -13.67
C ASN A 246 -7.73 11.36 -14.00
N GLU A 247 -8.07 11.42 -15.28
CA GLU A 247 -9.17 12.24 -15.80
C GLU A 247 -10.58 11.72 -15.42
N THR A 248 -10.69 10.47 -14.94
CA THR A 248 -11.97 9.87 -14.58
C THR A 248 -12.51 10.31 -13.22
N LEU A 249 -11.71 10.99 -12.39
CA LEU A 249 -12.19 11.56 -11.14
C LEU A 249 -13.29 12.61 -11.41
N THR A 250 -14.34 12.62 -10.60
CA THR A 250 -15.32 13.71 -10.62
C THR A 250 -14.73 14.97 -9.98
N PRO A 251 -15.41 16.13 -10.05
CA PRO A 251 -15.02 17.29 -9.24
C PRO A 251 -14.97 16.99 -7.74
N ALA A 252 -15.80 16.08 -7.23
CA ALA A 252 -15.77 15.65 -5.82
C ALA A 252 -14.54 14.78 -5.53
N GLY A 253 -14.25 13.79 -6.39
CA GLY A 253 -13.05 12.97 -6.29
C GLY A 253 -11.76 13.80 -6.29
N ARG A 254 -11.65 14.76 -7.21
CA ARG A 254 -10.49 15.69 -7.26
C ARG A 254 -10.32 16.51 -5.98
N ARG A 255 -11.43 17.00 -5.39
CA ARG A 255 -11.38 17.72 -4.11
C ARG A 255 -10.91 16.83 -2.96
N LEU A 256 -11.40 15.59 -2.89
CA LEU A 256 -10.94 14.62 -1.90
C LEU A 256 -9.44 14.34 -2.07
N THR A 257 -8.98 14.06 -3.29
CA THR A 257 -7.57 13.82 -3.59
C THR A 257 -6.70 15.02 -3.19
N ALA A 258 -7.15 16.25 -3.49
CA ALA A 258 -6.45 17.45 -3.06
C ALA A 258 -6.37 17.54 -1.52
N GLY A 259 -7.45 17.27 -0.79
CA GLY A 259 -7.43 17.23 0.68
C GLY A 259 -6.41 16.21 1.24
N ILE A 260 -6.31 15.03 0.63
CA ILE A 260 -5.28 14.03 0.98
C ILE A 260 -3.88 14.60 0.70
N ALA A 261 -3.67 15.21 -0.48
CA ALA A 261 -2.39 15.83 -0.83
C ALA A 261 -2.00 16.94 0.16
N ASP A 262 -2.95 17.78 0.58
CA ASP A 262 -2.76 18.85 1.56
C ASP A 262 -2.33 18.28 2.91
N GLN A 263 -2.98 17.20 3.36
CA GLN A 263 -2.58 16.49 4.57
C GLN A 263 -1.13 15.99 4.48
N LEU A 264 -0.75 15.36 3.37
CA LEU A 264 0.62 14.89 3.17
C LEU A 264 1.64 16.04 3.17
N ARG A 265 1.27 17.23 2.70
CA ARG A 265 2.13 18.41 2.74
C ARG A 265 2.31 18.93 4.17
N ARG A 266 1.30 18.85 5.04
CA ARG A 266 1.44 19.18 6.46
C ARG A 266 2.49 18.31 7.16
N TRP A 267 2.65 17.07 6.73
CA TRP A 267 3.68 16.15 7.23
C TRP A 267 5.05 16.23 6.54
N SER A 268 5.24 17.15 5.59
CA SER A 268 6.51 17.26 4.86
C SER A 268 7.70 17.60 5.76
N GLY A 269 7.47 18.37 6.83
CA GLY A 269 8.48 18.75 7.84
C GLY A 269 8.57 17.82 9.06
N ALA A 270 7.82 16.71 9.09
CA ALA A 270 7.85 15.80 10.23
C ALA A 270 9.23 15.15 10.37
N ALA A 271 9.87 15.37 11.53
CA ALA A 271 11.14 14.74 11.86
C ALA A 271 10.91 13.23 12.11
N VAL A 272 11.71 12.39 11.47
CA VAL A 272 11.63 10.94 11.61
C VAL A 272 13.04 10.39 11.85
N PRO A 273 13.24 9.46 12.80
CA PRO A 273 14.52 8.78 12.97
C PRO A 273 15.02 8.16 11.66
N GLU A 274 16.30 8.35 11.36
CA GLU A 274 16.94 7.93 10.10
C GLU A 274 16.74 6.43 9.80
N LEU A 275 16.86 5.57 10.83
CA LEU A 275 16.62 4.13 10.66
C LEU A 275 15.18 3.84 10.22
N ALA A 276 14.19 4.44 10.89
CA ALA A 276 12.78 4.28 10.56
C ALA A 276 12.45 4.80 9.15
N HIS A 277 13.02 5.95 8.78
CA HIS A 277 12.88 6.51 7.44
C HIS A 277 13.44 5.57 6.36
N ARG A 278 14.68 5.09 6.53
CA ARG A 278 15.32 4.18 5.59
C ARG A 278 14.53 2.89 5.40
N LEU A 279 14.09 2.27 6.49
CA LEU A 279 13.34 1.02 6.42
C LEU A 279 11.95 1.23 5.80
N GLY A 280 11.27 2.34 6.12
CA GLY A 280 9.97 2.65 5.52
C GLY A 280 10.07 2.88 4.01
N MET A 281 11.10 3.62 3.56
CA MET A 281 11.39 3.80 2.14
C MET A 281 11.77 2.49 1.43
N LEU A 282 12.46 1.59 2.13
CA LEU A 282 12.80 0.27 1.61
C LEU A 282 11.54 -0.58 1.38
N GLU A 283 10.56 -0.54 2.30
CA GLU A 283 9.28 -1.22 2.11
C GLU A 283 8.49 -0.63 0.94
N VAL A 284 8.42 0.71 0.81
CA VAL A 284 7.80 1.38 -0.34
C VAL A 284 8.42 0.89 -1.67
N GLY A 285 9.75 0.81 -1.70
CA GLY A 285 10.49 0.26 -2.84
C GLY A 285 10.16 -1.21 -3.11
N ASP A 286 10.11 -2.04 -2.06
CA ASP A 286 9.81 -3.46 -2.19
C ASP A 286 8.43 -3.71 -2.77
N CYS A 287 7.39 -3.06 -2.22
CA CYS A 287 6.03 -3.17 -2.70
C CYS A 287 5.94 -2.81 -4.19
N ARG A 288 6.62 -1.73 -4.60
CA ARG A 288 6.63 -1.28 -6.01
C ARG A 288 7.33 -2.27 -6.91
N VAL A 289 8.52 -2.75 -6.52
CA VAL A 289 9.29 -3.72 -7.33
C VAL A 289 8.52 -5.04 -7.44
N ARG A 290 8.00 -5.58 -6.33
CA ARG A 290 7.23 -6.84 -6.34
C ARG A 290 5.97 -6.72 -7.18
N TRP A 291 5.26 -5.61 -7.11
CA TRP A 291 4.10 -5.36 -7.97
C TRP A 291 4.50 -5.35 -9.45
N ARG A 292 5.58 -4.66 -9.83
CA ARG A 292 6.04 -4.63 -11.22
C ARG A 292 6.43 -6.03 -11.71
N LEU A 293 7.21 -6.76 -10.91
CA LEU A 293 7.64 -8.12 -11.25
C LEU A 293 6.48 -9.12 -11.40
N ARG A 294 5.40 -8.94 -10.64
CA ARG A 294 4.21 -9.79 -10.68
C ARG A 294 3.30 -9.43 -11.86
N ASN A 295 3.07 -8.15 -12.10
CA ASN A 295 1.97 -7.69 -12.94
C ASN A 295 2.41 -7.16 -14.30
N LEU A 296 3.65 -6.71 -14.47
CA LEU A 296 4.11 -6.20 -15.76
C LEU A 296 4.72 -7.31 -16.60
N THR A 297 4.29 -7.40 -17.84
CA THR A 297 4.85 -8.30 -18.85
C THR A 297 5.40 -7.48 -20.01
N PRO A 298 6.73 -7.39 -20.12
CA PRO A 298 7.37 -6.82 -21.30
C PRO A 298 7.02 -7.63 -22.56
N GLU A 299 6.93 -6.97 -23.70
CA GLU A 299 6.71 -7.59 -25.02
C GLU A 299 7.69 -8.76 -25.28
N PRO A 300 7.18 -10.00 -25.44
CA PRO A 300 8.04 -11.19 -25.57
C PRO A 300 8.99 -11.14 -26.78
N GLU A 301 8.56 -10.52 -27.87
CA GLU A 301 9.36 -10.38 -29.09
C GLU A 301 10.55 -9.44 -28.89
N VAL A 302 10.32 -8.30 -28.23
CA VAL A 302 11.38 -7.33 -27.89
C VAL A 302 12.37 -7.96 -26.91
N ILE A 303 11.89 -8.67 -25.88
CA ILE A 303 12.75 -9.42 -24.95
C ILE A 303 13.60 -10.47 -25.68
N SER A 304 13.02 -11.20 -26.62
CA SER A 304 13.74 -12.20 -27.42
C SER A 304 14.78 -11.57 -28.36
N SER A 305 14.48 -10.39 -28.90
CA SER A 305 15.43 -9.58 -29.67
C SER A 305 16.60 -9.10 -28.81
N TRP A 306 16.30 -8.56 -27.62
CA TRP A 306 17.29 -8.11 -26.64
C TRP A 306 18.18 -9.25 -26.15
N ALA A 307 17.61 -10.43 -25.90
CA ALA A 307 18.38 -11.61 -25.49
C ALA A 307 19.40 -12.02 -26.57
N ARG A 308 19.00 -12.01 -27.85
CA ARG A 308 19.92 -12.28 -28.96
C ARG A 308 21.02 -11.22 -29.10
N ALA A 309 20.69 -9.95 -28.90
CA ALA A 309 21.67 -8.86 -28.93
C ALA A 309 22.70 -8.98 -27.81
N TRP A 310 22.24 -9.25 -26.58
CA TRP A 310 23.10 -9.52 -25.45
C TRP A 310 24.06 -10.68 -25.72
N LEU A 311 23.55 -11.80 -26.24
CA LEU A 311 24.36 -12.99 -26.55
C LEU A 311 25.40 -12.77 -27.66
N ARG A 312 25.19 -11.79 -28.56
CA ARG A 312 26.20 -11.37 -29.55
C ARG A 312 27.25 -10.41 -28.98
N GLY A 313 27.06 -9.90 -27.77
CA GLY A 313 27.91 -8.88 -27.17
C GLY A 313 27.62 -7.46 -27.65
N ASP A 314 26.39 -7.18 -28.12
CA ASP A 314 26.02 -5.84 -28.58
C ASP A 314 26.09 -4.85 -27.39
N PRO A 315 26.69 -3.66 -27.56
CA PRO A 315 26.92 -2.74 -26.45
C PRO A 315 25.65 -2.09 -25.90
N TYR A 316 24.54 -2.13 -26.65
CA TYR A 316 23.25 -1.54 -26.26
C TYR A 316 22.07 -2.40 -26.75
N PRO A 317 20.89 -2.31 -26.09
CA PRO A 317 19.69 -2.99 -26.55
C PRO A 317 19.22 -2.49 -27.91
N PRO A 318 18.73 -3.38 -28.79
CA PRO A 318 18.15 -2.97 -30.06
C PRO A 318 16.78 -2.31 -29.81
N SER A 319 16.45 -1.24 -30.54
CA SER A 319 15.18 -0.48 -30.44
C SER A 319 14.92 0.18 -29.06
N GLY A 320 13.77 0.83 -28.93
CA GLY A 320 13.34 1.48 -27.68
C GLY A 320 12.95 0.46 -26.60
N PRO A 321 12.58 0.95 -25.40
CA PRO A 321 12.24 0.09 -24.27
C PRO A 321 10.97 -0.75 -24.57
N PRO A 322 10.89 -2.01 -24.11
CA PRO A 322 9.71 -2.83 -24.34
C PRO A 322 8.48 -2.20 -23.66
N VAL A 323 7.38 -2.14 -24.40
CA VAL A 323 6.09 -1.80 -23.80
C VAL A 323 5.70 -2.95 -22.86
N CYS A 324 5.09 -2.60 -21.73
CA CYS A 324 4.62 -3.58 -20.77
C CYS A 324 3.09 -3.60 -20.75
N SER A 325 2.51 -4.80 -20.84
CA SER A 325 1.10 -5.00 -20.51
C SER A 325 0.94 -5.35 -19.04
N VAL A 326 -0.17 -4.92 -18.44
CA VAL A 326 -0.54 -5.30 -17.07
C VAL A 326 -1.33 -6.60 -17.12
N ARG A 327 -0.86 -7.64 -16.44
CA ARG A 327 -1.62 -8.87 -16.23
C ARG A 327 -2.62 -8.68 -15.11
N ALA A 328 -3.87 -9.07 -15.34
CA ALA A 328 -4.81 -9.27 -14.25
C ALA A 328 -4.26 -10.39 -13.34
N GLY A 329 -4.01 -10.05 -12.08
CA GLY A 329 -3.51 -10.98 -11.07
C GLY A 329 -4.61 -11.40 -10.12
N THR A 330 -4.48 -12.58 -9.52
CA THR A 330 -5.31 -12.94 -8.35
C THR A 330 -5.02 -12.01 -7.17
N PRO A 331 -6.01 -11.72 -6.32
CA PRO A 331 -5.84 -10.99 -5.07
C PRO A 331 -4.62 -11.46 -4.27
N SER A 332 -3.78 -10.53 -3.82
CA SER A 332 -2.61 -10.87 -3.00
C SER A 332 -2.16 -9.67 -2.17
N ALA A 333 -1.96 -9.87 -0.88
CA ALA A 333 -1.44 -8.83 0.02
C ALA A 333 0.02 -8.47 -0.31
N ALA A 334 0.41 -7.22 -0.05
CA ALA A 334 1.80 -6.77 -0.23
C ALA A 334 2.78 -7.32 0.82
N GLY A 335 2.27 -7.77 1.97
CA GLY A 335 3.05 -8.31 3.07
C GLY A 335 4.00 -9.45 2.66
N GLY A 336 5.09 -9.60 3.40
CA GLY A 336 6.05 -10.69 3.21
C GLY A 336 7.08 -10.72 4.32
N ASN A 337 7.86 -11.80 4.37
CA ASN A 337 8.82 -12.09 5.44
C ASN A 337 9.75 -10.92 5.81
N ARG A 338 10.12 -10.06 4.84
CA ARG A 338 10.99 -8.91 5.10
C ARG A 338 10.34 -7.86 6.00
N VAL A 339 9.03 -7.64 5.89
CA VAL A 339 8.28 -6.72 6.75
C VAL A 339 8.31 -7.22 8.20
N ASP A 340 8.09 -8.52 8.40
CA ASP A 340 8.15 -9.12 9.73
C ASP A 340 9.55 -9.01 10.34
N VAL A 341 10.60 -9.25 9.55
CA VAL A 341 12.00 -9.05 10.01
C VAL A 341 12.25 -7.58 10.37
N ALA A 342 11.81 -6.62 9.55
CA ALA A 342 11.99 -5.20 9.83
C ALA A 342 11.30 -4.78 11.15
N ARG A 343 10.06 -5.23 11.36
CA ARG A 343 9.31 -4.96 12.60
C ARG A 343 10.00 -5.52 13.84
N ARG A 344 10.48 -6.76 13.77
CA ARG A 344 11.20 -7.42 14.87
C ARG A 344 12.52 -6.71 15.19
N LEU A 345 13.27 -6.30 14.16
CA LEU A 345 14.50 -5.51 14.34
C LEU A 345 14.22 -4.15 15.01
N LEU A 346 13.16 -3.46 14.59
CA LEU A 346 12.75 -2.17 15.19
C LEU A 346 12.27 -2.33 16.63
N ALA A 347 11.61 -3.45 16.95
CA ALA A 347 11.22 -3.81 18.32
C ALA A 347 12.40 -4.23 19.21
N GLY A 348 13.62 -4.33 18.67
CA GLY A 348 14.82 -4.74 19.41
C GLY A 348 14.92 -6.26 19.63
N GLU A 349 14.15 -7.06 18.89
CA GLU A 349 14.22 -8.51 18.98
C GLU A 349 15.43 -9.08 18.23
N THR A 350 15.98 -10.18 18.75
CA THR A 350 16.97 -10.97 18.03
C THR A 350 16.31 -11.73 16.89
N VAL A 351 16.68 -11.40 15.66
CA VAL A 351 16.27 -12.15 14.46
C VAL A 351 17.37 -13.14 14.09
N ASP A 352 16.99 -14.42 13.97
CA ASP A 352 17.91 -15.44 13.45
C ASP A 352 18.28 -15.12 12.00
N ALA A 353 19.56 -14.80 11.78
CA ALA A 353 20.13 -14.50 10.46
C ALA A 353 20.56 -15.78 9.71
N SER A 354 19.97 -16.93 10.03
CA SER A 354 20.21 -18.19 9.33
C SER A 354 19.25 -18.41 8.16
N GLY A 355 19.66 -19.29 7.23
CA GLY A 355 18.83 -19.75 6.13
C GLY A 355 18.25 -18.63 5.26
N ARG A 356 16.92 -18.65 5.04
CA ARG A 356 16.23 -17.74 4.12
C ARG A 356 16.14 -16.30 4.62
N ALA A 357 16.23 -16.05 5.94
CA ALA A 357 16.13 -14.71 6.52
C ALA A 357 17.45 -13.93 6.45
N ARG A 358 18.59 -14.61 6.25
CA ARG A 358 19.93 -13.99 6.22
C ARG A 358 20.02 -12.79 5.28
N ALA A 359 19.54 -12.94 4.04
CA ALA A 359 19.61 -11.88 3.04
C ALA A 359 18.80 -10.64 3.43
N ASP A 360 17.59 -10.85 3.99
CA ASP A 360 16.73 -9.77 4.47
C ASP A 360 17.37 -9.05 5.67
N VAL A 361 17.95 -9.78 6.64
CA VAL A 361 18.68 -9.17 7.78
C VAL A 361 19.85 -8.33 7.29
N LEU A 362 20.66 -8.84 6.35
CA LEU A 362 21.78 -8.09 5.77
C LEU A 362 21.31 -6.81 5.09
N LEU A 363 20.22 -6.87 4.31
CA LEU A 363 19.65 -5.71 3.63
C LEU A 363 19.17 -4.66 4.64
N LEU A 364 18.37 -5.08 5.63
CA LEU A 364 17.75 -4.20 6.63
C LEU A 364 18.78 -3.57 7.58
N THR A 365 19.91 -4.25 7.81
CA THR A 365 21.02 -3.74 8.63
C THR A 365 22.05 -2.92 7.84
N GLY A 366 21.82 -2.68 6.54
CA GLY A 366 22.66 -1.82 5.69
C GLY A 366 23.86 -2.50 5.04
N ARG A 367 23.97 -3.84 5.10
CA ARG A 367 25.03 -4.64 4.47
C ARG A 367 24.66 -5.00 3.03
N ALA A 368 24.45 -3.97 2.20
CA ALA A 368 23.86 -4.07 0.87
C ALA A 368 24.62 -5.00 -0.09
N GLU A 369 25.96 -4.97 -0.11
CA GLU A 369 26.77 -5.83 -0.99
C GLU A 369 26.62 -7.31 -0.65
N GLU A 370 26.60 -7.64 0.63
CA GLU A 370 26.44 -9.01 1.11
C GLU A 370 25.01 -9.52 0.90
N ALA A 371 24.02 -8.67 1.17
CA ALA A 371 22.62 -8.95 0.86
C ALA A 371 22.46 -9.27 -0.64
N ALA A 372 23.02 -8.45 -1.52
CA ALA A 372 22.99 -8.67 -2.95
C ALA A 372 23.64 -10.00 -3.35
N ALA A 373 24.76 -10.39 -2.74
CA ALA A 373 25.40 -11.69 -3.01
C ALA A 373 24.46 -12.86 -2.65
N GLU A 374 23.81 -12.80 -1.49
CA GLU A 374 22.83 -13.81 -1.06
C GLU A 374 21.60 -13.86 -1.99
N TYR A 375 21.04 -12.71 -2.37
CA TYR A 375 19.91 -12.66 -3.29
C TYR A 375 20.28 -13.13 -4.71
N ARG A 376 21.49 -12.82 -5.22
CA ARG A 376 21.95 -13.37 -6.50
C ARG A 376 22.00 -14.90 -6.47
N ARG A 377 22.45 -15.49 -5.36
CA ARG A 377 22.45 -16.96 -5.18
C ARG A 377 21.03 -17.52 -5.21
N ALA A 378 20.10 -16.88 -4.50
CA ALA A 378 18.70 -17.28 -4.48
C ALA A 378 18.03 -17.16 -5.87
N VAL A 379 18.28 -16.08 -6.62
CA VAL A 379 17.76 -15.88 -7.99
C VAL A 379 18.33 -16.91 -8.96
N ARG A 380 19.62 -17.27 -8.86
CA ARG A 380 20.22 -18.32 -9.69
C ARG A 380 19.58 -19.68 -9.42
N ALA A 381 19.36 -20.01 -8.14
CA ALA A 381 18.70 -21.25 -7.72
C ALA A 381 17.24 -21.32 -8.21
N ASP A 382 16.47 -20.26 -8.00
CA ASP A 382 15.08 -20.14 -8.47
C ASP A 382 14.81 -18.77 -9.11
N GLY A 383 14.74 -18.75 -10.44
CA GLY A 383 14.43 -17.54 -11.22
C GLY A 383 13.00 -17.01 -11.01
N ASN A 384 12.13 -17.77 -10.36
CA ASN A 384 10.76 -17.38 -10.03
C ASN A 384 10.61 -16.78 -8.62
N ALA A 385 11.66 -16.78 -7.81
CA ALA A 385 11.64 -16.21 -6.46
C ALA A 385 11.56 -14.67 -6.48
N LEU A 386 10.35 -14.11 -6.61
CA LEU A 386 10.14 -12.66 -6.74
C LEU A 386 10.68 -11.85 -5.55
N ALA A 387 10.63 -12.41 -4.33
CA ALA A 387 11.19 -11.77 -3.14
C ALA A 387 12.73 -11.66 -3.19
N ALA A 388 13.40 -12.64 -3.81
CA ALA A 388 14.86 -12.58 -4.01
C ALA A 388 15.22 -11.55 -5.08
N TRP A 389 14.44 -11.48 -6.17
CA TRP A 389 14.58 -10.43 -7.17
C TRP A 389 14.41 -9.04 -6.57
N SER A 390 13.35 -8.81 -5.78
CA SER A 390 13.13 -7.51 -5.15
C SER A 390 14.22 -7.16 -4.15
N GLY A 391 14.66 -8.12 -3.34
CA GLY A 391 15.77 -7.93 -2.41
C GLY A 391 17.08 -7.55 -3.09
N LEU A 392 17.44 -8.22 -4.20
CA LEU A 392 18.61 -7.86 -4.99
C LEU A 392 18.51 -6.42 -5.53
N MET A 393 17.36 -6.08 -6.11
CA MET A 393 17.14 -4.76 -6.70
C MET A 393 17.25 -3.66 -5.63
N LEU A 394 16.61 -3.85 -4.47
CA LEU A 394 16.68 -2.92 -3.34
C LEU A 394 18.10 -2.76 -2.80
N SER A 395 18.88 -3.85 -2.76
CA SER A 395 20.29 -3.81 -2.37
C SER A 395 21.14 -2.92 -3.29
N ARG A 396 20.65 -2.63 -4.50
CA ARG A 396 21.36 -1.82 -5.51
C ARG A 396 20.80 -0.40 -5.64
N LEU A 397 19.53 -0.15 -5.29
CA LEU A 397 18.93 1.19 -5.42
C LEU A 397 19.69 2.27 -4.63
N GLY A 398 20.29 1.91 -3.49
CA GLY A 398 21.09 2.83 -2.68
C GLY A 398 22.53 3.07 -3.15
N THR A 399 23.06 2.28 -4.10
CA THR A 399 24.47 2.40 -4.54
C THR A 399 24.68 3.46 -5.61
N GLY A 400 23.60 3.93 -6.25
CA GLY A 400 23.69 4.77 -7.44
C GLY A 400 24.28 4.03 -8.65
N GLY A 401 24.53 4.77 -9.74
CA GLY A 401 25.11 4.24 -10.97
C GLY A 401 24.11 3.60 -11.93
N ARG A 402 24.64 3.01 -13.03
CA ARG A 402 23.81 2.51 -14.13
C ARG A 402 22.97 1.29 -13.75
N SER A 403 23.53 0.33 -13.01
CA SER A 403 22.77 -0.87 -12.59
C SER A 403 21.58 -0.49 -11.69
N ALA A 404 21.80 0.40 -10.72
CA ALA A 404 20.73 0.95 -9.88
C ALA A 404 19.63 1.64 -10.72
N ARG A 405 20.02 2.45 -11.72
CA ARG A 405 19.06 3.07 -12.66
C ARG A 405 18.24 2.01 -13.39
N GLY A 406 18.87 0.98 -13.96
CA GLY A 406 18.18 -0.10 -14.67
C GLY A 406 17.18 -0.86 -13.78
N TYR A 407 17.57 -1.18 -12.54
CA TYR A 407 16.67 -1.81 -11.58
C TYR A 407 15.52 -0.91 -11.14
N SER A 408 15.74 0.40 -11.02
CA SER A 408 14.72 1.36 -10.59
C SER A 408 13.64 1.62 -11.65
N THR A 409 14.03 1.61 -12.94
CA THR A 409 13.13 1.98 -14.04
C THR A 409 12.39 0.77 -14.60
N ARG A 410 13.08 -0.37 -14.77
CA ARG A 410 12.55 -1.54 -15.50
C ARG A 410 12.90 -2.89 -14.85
N PRO A 411 12.54 -3.11 -13.57
CA PRO A 411 12.85 -4.37 -12.89
C PRO A 411 12.25 -5.61 -13.58
N GLU A 412 11.04 -5.49 -14.13
CA GLU A 412 10.37 -6.53 -14.91
C GLU A 412 11.12 -6.91 -16.19
N THR A 413 11.70 -5.92 -16.89
CA THR A 413 12.49 -6.15 -18.11
C THR A 413 13.79 -6.84 -17.80
N VAL A 414 14.49 -6.43 -16.73
CA VAL A 414 15.72 -7.11 -16.28
C VAL A 414 15.43 -8.58 -16.00
N ARG A 415 14.36 -8.88 -15.25
CA ARG A 415 13.97 -10.26 -14.94
C ARG A 415 13.59 -11.04 -16.20
N ALA A 416 12.75 -10.47 -17.07
CA ALA A 416 12.29 -11.15 -18.28
C ALA A 416 13.47 -11.48 -19.22
N LEU A 417 14.39 -10.53 -19.38
CA LEU A 417 15.59 -10.70 -20.21
C LEU A 417 16.54 -11.75 -19.62
N TRP A 418 16.78 -11.72 -18.31
CA TRP A 418 17.62 -12.73 -17.65
C TRP A 418 17.07 -14.14 -17.84
N LEU A 419 15.75 -14.32 -17.68
CA LEU A 419 15.08 -15.60 -17.92
C LEU A 419 15.16 -16.03 -19.40
N ALA A 420 15.02 -15.10 -20.33
CA ALA A 420 15.13 -15.38 -21.77
C ALA A 420 16.56 -15.82 -22.15
N ILE A 421 17.59 -15.15 -21.66
CA ILE A 421 18.99 -15.51 -21.89
C ILE A 421 19.30 -16.89 -21.31
N ARG A 422 18.85 -17.16 -20.07
CA ARG A 422 19.04 -18.45 -19.42
C ARG A 422 18.41 -19.60 -20.19
N ARG A 423 17.20 -19.39 -20.76
CA ARG A 423 16.53 -20.39 -21.61
C ARG A 423 17.25 -20.60 -22.94
N ALA A 424 17.80 -19.55 -23.53
CA ALA A 424 18.42 -19.61 -24.85
C ALA A 424 19.85 -20.17 -24.84
N SER A 425 20.63 -19.90 -23.79
CA SER A 425 22.06 -20.24 -23.71
C SER A 425 22.41 -21.30 -22.66
N GLY A 426 21.54 -21.52 -21.66
CA GLY A 426 21.88 -22.28 -20.46
C GLY A 426 22.71 -21.49 -19.43
N ASP A 427 23.28 -20.36 -19.82
CA ASP A 427 24.12 -19.52 -18.97
C ASP A 427 23.30 -18.57 -18.07
N THR A 428 23.93 -18.07 -17.02
CA THR A 428 23.34 -17.08 -16.11
C THR A 428 24.11 -15.77 -16.19
N PRO A 429 23.61 -14.78 -16.96
CA PRO A 429 24.34 -13.53 -17.15
C PRO A 429 24.46 -12.76 -15.83
N ASP A 430 25.51 -11.93 -15.74
CA ASP A 430 25.67 -11.05 -14.59
C ASP A 430 24.52 -10.03 -14.53
N LEU A 431 23.84 -9.99 -13.38
CA LEU A 431 22.61 -9.24 -13.22
C LEU A 431 22.84 -7.72 -13.18
N ASP A 432 23.96 -7.28 -12.61
CA ASP A 432 24.27 -5.86 -12.51
C ASP A 432 24.72 -5.32 -13.87
N ALA A 433 25.49 -6.10 -14.63
CA ALA A 433 25.83 -5.80 -16.01
C ALA A 433 24.57 -5.71 -16.89
N LEU A 434 23.64 -6.67 -16.73
CA LEU A 434 22.38 -6.67 -17.48
C LEU A 434 21.51 -5.45 -17.16
N ALA A 435 21.41 -5.09 -15.87
CA ALA A 435 20.67 -3.90 -15.45
C ALA A 435 21.32 -2.62 -15.97
N ALA A 436 22.65 -2.52 -15.93
CA ALA A 436 23.38 -1.38 -16.49
C ALA A 436 23.17 -1.24 -18.00
N TRP A 437 23.14 -2.35 -18.74
CA TRP A 437 22.89 -2.37 -20.18
C TRP A 437 21.48 -1.88 -20.55
N ILE A 438 20.48 -2.16 -19.72
CA ILE A 438 19.10 -1.68 -19.90
C ILE A 438 18.97 -0.18 -19.55
N ALA A 439 19.78 0.32 -18.61
CA ALA A 439 19.67 1.69 -18.11
C ALA A 439 19.87 2.77 -19.19
N ASP A 440 20.60 2.44 -20.26
CA ASP A 440 20.98 3.37 -21.32
C ASP A 440 19.93 3.49 -22.45
N VAL A 441 18.84 2.72 -22.39
CA VAL A 441 17.80 2.70 -23.44
C VAL A 441 17.02 4.01 -23.53
N ASP A 442 16.75 4.67 -22.39
CA ASP A 442 16.08 5.98 -22.36
C ASP A 442 16.97 7.10 -22.93
N ASP A 443 18.30 6.96 -22.79
CA ASP A 443 19.28 7.94 -23.28
C ASP A 443 19.62 7.72 -24.77
N ALA A 444 19.36 6.52 -25.31
CA ALA A 444 19.58 6.19 -26.72
C ALA A 444 18.42 6.68 -27.61
N ASP A 445 17.18 6.66 -27.12
CA ASP A 445 16.02 7.16 -27.86
C ASP A 445 16.02 8.70 -27.95
N THR A 446 16.45 9.37 -26.87
CA THR A 446 16.73 10.82 -26.85
C THR A 446 17.94 11.22 -27.70
N ARG A 447 18.92 10.32 -27.91
CA ARG A 447 20.03 10.52 -28.84
C ARG A 447 19.68 10.22 -30.29
N ARG A 448 18.83 9.22 -30.59
CA ARG A 448 18.36 8.91 -31.95
C ARG A 448 17.36 9.93 -32.48
N SER A 449 16.51 10.49 -31.62
CA SER A 449 15.68 11.66 -31.95
C SER A 449 16.50 12.95 -32.15
N ARG A 450 17.77 12.95 -31.73
CA ARG A 450 18.76 14.00 -31.98
C ARG A 450 19.88 13.50 -32.92
N SER A 451 19.53 13.14 -34.16
CA SER A 451 20.52 13.05 -35.24
C SER A 451 20.67 14.41 -35.96
N PRO A 452 21.85 14.70 -36.55
CA PRO A 452 22.38 16.04 -36.68
C PRO A 452 21.68 16.85 -37.77
N ALA A 453 21.60 18.16 -37.54
CA ALA A 453 21.10 19.12 -38.50
C ALA A 453 21.81 18.93 -39.85
N VAL A 454 20.99 18.74 -40.90
CA VAL A 454 21.40 18.79 -42.30
C VAL A 454 22.15 20.11 -42.52
N GLU A 455 23.44 20.03 -42.86
CA GLU A 455 24.20 21.16 -43.39
C GLU A 455 23.45 21.71 -44.61
N ARG A 456 22.98 22.95 -44.52
CA ARG A 456 22.45 23.69 -45.65
C ARG A 456 23.62 24.16 -46.53
N PRO A 457 23.56 24.01 -47.87
CA PRO A 457 24.59 24.53 -48.74
C PRO A 457 24.61 26.06 -48.73
N GLY A 458 25.83 26.61 -48.83
CA GLY A 458 26.16 28.01 -48.65
C GLY A 458 25.36 28.98 -49.51
N ARG A 459 25.02 30.13 -48.90
CA ARG A 459 24.38 31.26 -49.56
C ARG A 459 25.47 32.10 -50.23
N ALA A 460 25.47 32.11 -51.56
CA ALA A 460 26.25 33.03 -52.38
C ALA A 460 25.85 34.49 -52.11
N GLY A 461 26.80 35.39 -52.37
CA GLY A 461 26.90 36.73 -51.82
C GLY A 461 25.80 37.71 -52.22
N ARG A 462 25.71 38.80 -51.45
CA ARG A 462 25.03 40.02 -51.89
C ARG A 462 25.89 41.23 -51.56
N ALA A 463 26.16 41.98 -52.61
CA ALA A 463 27.06 43.12 -52.68
C ALA A 463 26.63 44.29 -51.79
N VAL A 464 27.66 44.99 -51.31
CA VAL A 464 27.58 46.30 -50.66
C VAL A 464 27.24 47.35 -51.71
N VAL A 465 26.17 48.12 -51.49
CA VAL A 465 25.95 49.41 -52.15
C VAL A 465 25.72 50.44 -51.06
N ASN A 466 26.64 51.39 -51.00
CA ASN A 466 26.57 52.61 -50.21
C ASN A 466 25.84 53.67 -51.05
N PRO A 467 24.98 54.53 -50.46
CA PRO A 467 25.28 55.95 -50.63
C PRO A 467 24.93 56.82 -49.42
N ARG A 468 25.85 57.75 -49.14
CA ARG A 468 25.55 59.05 -48.51
C ARG A 468 24.79 59.92 -49.52
N THR A 469 23.68 60.54 -49.10
CA THR A 469 23.41 62.00 -49.19
C THR A 469 21.99 62.30 -48.72
N ALA A 470 21.90 63.37 -47.90
CA ALA A 470 20.73 64.04 -47.32
C ALA A 470 20.06 63.35 -46.12
#